data_AF-A0A494SXH9-F1
#
_entry.id   AF-A0A494SXH9-F1
#
_cell.length_a   1.000
_cell.length_b   1.000
_cell.length_c   1.000
_cell.angle_alpha   90.00
_cell.angle_beta   90.00
_cell.angle_gamma   90.00
#
_symmetry.space_group_name_H-M   'P 1'
#
loop_
_entity.id
_entity.type
_entity.pdbx_description
1 polymer ?
#
loop_
_entity_poly.entity_id
_entity_poly.type
_entity_poly.pdbx_seq_one_letter_code
_entity_poly.pdbx_strand_id
1 'polypeptide(L)' 'MGAVSPFHLLIVLVVVAIPVIIIGAIVYAVVNSNKRSPAPQPMPSAAPGWYPDPSNPHQRRWFDGVTWTDATSP' A
#
# COMPACT_ATOMS: atom_id res chain seq x y z
N MET A 1 -32.85 30.00 39.06
CA MET A 1 -31.70 29.38 38.35
C MET A 1 -32.10 27.94 38.08
N GLY A 2 -32.47 27.60 36.84
CA GLY A 2 -32.94 26.24 36.51
C GLY A 2 -31.80 25.24 36.64
N ALA A 3 -31.96 24.21 37.46
CA ALA A 3 -30.95 23.18 37.64
C ALA A 3 -30.76 22.40 36.32
N VAL A 4 -29.51 22.24 35.88
CA VAL A 4 -29.18 21.38 34.73
C VAL A 4 -29.54 19.93 35.07
N SER A 5 -30.46 19.35 34.30
CA SER A 5 -30.90 17.97 34.49
C SER A 5 -29.74 17.00 34.23
N PRO A 6 -29.56 15.94 35.04
CA PRO A 6 -28.57 14.89 34.79
C PRO A 6 -28.63 14.31 33.37
N PHE A 7 -29.82 14.26 32.76
CA PHE A 7 -30.01 13.79 31.38
C PHE A 7 -29.35 14.71 30.34
N HIS A 8 -29.37 16.02 30.57
CA HIS A 8 -28.67 16.98 29.71
C HIS A 8 -27.15 16.79 29.78
N LEU A 9 -26.61 16.49 30.96
CA LEU A 9 -25.18 16.21 31.13
C LEU A 9 -24.76 14.93 30.38
N LEU A 10 -25.61 13.89 30.41
CA LEU A 10 -25.36 12.66 29.62
C LEU A 10 -25.36 12.93 28.12
N ILE A 11 -26.32 13.72 27.61
CA ILE A 11 -26.36 14.07 26.19
C ILE A 11 -25.09 14.82 25.78
N VAL A 12 -24.70 15.85 26.55
CA VAL A 12 -23.48 16.62 26.26
C VAL A 12 -22.25 15.73 26.29
N LEU A 13 -22.15 14.81 27.25
CA LEU A 13 -21.04 13.86 27.36
C LEU A 13 -20.96 12.95 26.14
N VAL A 14 -22.08 12.40 25.67
CA VAL A 14 -22.11 11.56 24.47
C VAL A 14 -21.76 12.35 23.22
N VAL A 15 -22.30 13.57 23.07
CA VAL A 15 -22.02 14.45 21.93
C VAL A 15 -20.56 14.85 21.86
N VAL A 16 -19.86 14.96 23.00
CA VAL A 16 -18.42 15.24 23.04
C VAL A 16 -17.59 13.95 22.91
N ALA A 17 -18.03 12.84 23.48
CA ALA A 17 -17.31 11.57 23.40
C ALA A 17 -17.25 11.01 21.97
N ILE A 18 -18.36 11.13 21.21
CA ILE A 18 -18.43 10.65 19.82
C ILE A 18 -17.32 11.24 18.93
N PRO A 19 -17.16 12.58 18.80
CA PRO A 19 -16.11 13.16 17.97
C PRO A 19 -14.72 12.81 18.49
N VAL A 20 -14.50 12.72 19.81
CA VAL A 20 -13.21 12.32 20.37
C VAL A 20 -12.86 10.88 19.98
N ILE A 21 -13.82 9.96 20.07
CA ILE A 21 -13.65 8.56 19.67
C ILE A 21 -13.39 8.47 18.16
N ILE A 22 -14.15 9.22 17.34
CA ILE A 22 -13.97 9.24 15.88
C ILE A 22 -12.58 9.76 15.51
N ILE A 23 -12.15 10.89 16.08
CA ILE A 23 -10.83 11.47 15.85
C ILE A 23 -9.74 10.49 16.29
N GLY A 24 -9.88 9.91 17.48
CA GLY A 24 -8.94 8.91 18.00
C GLY A 24 -8.83 7.68 17.10
N ALA A 25 -9.96 7.17 16.62
CA ALA A 25 -10.00 6.03 15.70
C ALA A 25 -9.34 6.34 14.35
N ILE A 26 -9.59 7.53 13.79
CA ILE A 26 -8.96 8.00 12.54
C ILE A 26 -7.45 8.09 12.73
N VAL A 27 -6.99 8.76 13.79
CA VAL A 27 -5.54 8.91 14.07
C VAL A 27 -4.89 7.55 14.25
N TYR A 28 -5.51 6.66 15.03
CA TYR A 28 -5.02 5.30 15.23
C TYR A 28 -4.92 4.53 13.91
N ALA A 29 -5.95 4.59 13.07
CA ALA A 29 -5.98 3.91 11.78
C ALA A 29 -4.88 4.44 10.83
N VAL A 30 -4.65 5.75 10.78
CA VAL A 30 -3.60 6.36 9.95
C VAL A 30 -2.22 5.93 10.41
N VAL A 31 -1.93 6.03 11.72
CA VAL A 31 -0.63 5.63 12.29
C VAL A 31 -0.36 4.14 12.05
N ASN A 32 -1.37 3.30 12.22
CA ASN A 32 -1.25 1.86 11.98
C ASN A 32 -1.06 1.53 10.49
N SER A 33 -1.67 2.30 9.59
CA SER A 33 -1.53 2.13 8.13
C SER A 33 -0.12 2.51 7.66
N ASN A 34 0.48 3.53 8.25
CA ASN A 34 1.84 3.96 7.89
C ASN A 34 2.91 2.91 8.23
N LYS A 35 2.68 2.06 9.24
CA LYS A 35 3.57 0.94 9.59
C LYS A 35 3.47 -0.23 8.61
N ARG A 36 2.43 -0.25 7.78
CA ARG A 36 2.20 -1.25 6.74
C ARG A 36 2.69 -0.73 5.39
N SER A 37 3.85 -0.08 5.34
CA SER A 37 4.55 0.03 4.06
C SER A 37 4.75 -1.39 3.54
N PRO A 38 4.17 -1.76 2.38
CA PRO A 38 4.40 -3.07 1.82
C PRO A 38 5.90 -3.24 1.69
N ALA A 39 6.46 -4.29 2.31
CA ALA A 39 7.85 -4.66 2.05
C ALA A 39 8.02 -4.72 0.53
N PRO A 40 9.11 -4.16 -0.04
CA PRO A 40 9.37 -4.23 -1.48
C PRO A 40 9.15 -5.68 -1.92
N GLN A 41 8.06 -5.92 -2.65
CA GLN A 41 7.81 -7.23 -3.21
C GLN A 41 8.96 -7.46 -4.20
N PRO A 42 9.74 -8.55 -4.09
CA PRO A 42 10.71 -8.89 -5.10
C PRO A 42 9.96 -8.96 -6.43
N MET A 43 10.21 -8.01 -7.33
CA MET A 43 9.73 -8.14 -8.70
C MET A 43 10.34 -9.45 -9.22
N PRO A 44 9.57 -10.33 -9.86
CA PRO A 44 10.15 -11.53 -10.46
C PRO A 44 11.24 -11.09 -11.42
N SER A 45 12.52 -11.27 -11.06
CA SER A 45 13.61 -11.16 -12.02
C SER A 45 13.33 -12.22 -13.08
N ALA A 46 13.26 -11.81 -14.34
CA ALA A 46 13.12 -12.76 -15.44
C ALA A 46 14.26 -13.78 -15.32
N ALA A 47 13.92 -15.06 -15.41
CA ALA A 47 14.92 -16.12 -15.34
C ALA A 47 15.88 -16.00 -16.53
N PRO A 48 17.13 -16.48 -16.41
CA PRO A 48 18.01 -16.55 -17.56
C PRO A 48 17.39 -17.43 -18.67
N GLY A 49 17.37 -16.94 -19.91
CA GLY A 49 16.70 -17.64 -21.01
C GLY A 49 16.64 -16.89 -22.34
N TRP A 50 16.04 -17.54 -23.34
CA TRP A 50 15.78 -16.95 -24.66
C TRP A 50 14.42 -16.26 -24.69
N TYR A 51 14.42 -14.95 -24.90
CA TYR A 51 13.22 -14.11 -24.93
C TYR A 51 13.14 -13.36 -26.28
N PRO A 52 11.95 -12.92 -26.73
CA PRO A 52 11.82 -12.13 -27.94
C PRO A 52 12.67 -10.85 -27.87
N ASP A 53 13.46 -10.57 -28.90
CA ASP A 53 14.28 -9.36 -28.94
C ASP A 53 13.38 -8.12 -29.12
N PRO A 54 13.43 -7.14 -28.19
CA PRO A 54 12.66 -5.89 -28.33
C PRO A 54 12.98 -5.11 -29.61
N SER A 55 14.18 -5.31 -30.16
CA SER A 55 14.70 -4.61 -31.33
C SER A 55 14.33 -5.30 -32.64
N ASN A 56 14.11 -6.62 -32.60
CA ASN A 56 13.74 -7.44 -33.76
C ASN A 56 12.81 -8.59 -33.34
N PRO A 57 11.49 -8.47 -33.59
CA PRO A 57 10.50 -9.47 -33.17
C PRO A 57 10.68 -10.86 -33.80
N HIS A 58 11.50 -10.97 -34.86
CA HIS A 58 11.74 -12.22 -35.57
C HIS A 58 12.88 -13.07 -34.99
N GLN A 59 13.55 -12.59 -33.93
CA GLN A 59 14.64 -13.32 -33.29
C GLN A 59 14.46 -13.37 -31.78
N ARG A 60 15.13 -14.32 -31.13
CA ARG A 60 15.24 -14.36 -29.67
C ARG A 60 16.62 -13.87 -29.25
N ARG A 61 16.68 -13.10 -28.17
CA ARG A 61 17.92 -12.67 -27.54
C ARG A 61 18.06 -13.34 -26.17
N TRP A 62 19.28 -13.64 -25.77
CA TRP A 62 19.53 -14.24 -24.46
C TRP A 62 19.47 -13.16 -23.38
N PHE A 63 18.69 -13.42 -22.33
CA PHE A 63 18.66 -12.62 -21.10
C PHE A 63 19.35 -13.43 -20.01
N ASP A 64 20.30 -12.84 -19.29
CA ASP A 64 21.08 -13.54 -18.25
C ASP A 64 20.47 -13.45 -16.84
N GLY A 65 19.29 -12.84 -16.72
CA GLY A 65 18.62 -12.56 -15.46
C GLY A 65 18.79 -11.13 -14.94
N VAL A 66 19.74 -10.38 -15.51
CA VAL A 66 20.04 -8.98 -15.16
C VAL A 66 20.04 -8.09 -16.40
N THR A 67 20.66 -8.55 -17.49
CA THR A 67 20.83 -7.82 -18.75
C THR A 67 20.66 -8.71 -19.98
N TRP A 68 20.34 -8.07 -21.11
CA TRP A 68 20.35 -8.73 -22.41
C TRP A 68 21.78 -8.86 -22.93
N THR A 69 22.16 -10.05 -23.37
CA THR A 69 23.48 -10.31 -23.94
C THR A 69 23.42 -10.24 -25.47
N ASP A 70 24.55 -10.17 -26.16
CA ASP A 70 24.58 -10.09 -27.63
C ASP A 70 24.28 -11.42 -28.33
N ALA A 71 24.04 -12.50 -27.58
CA ALA A 71 23.68 -13.79 -28.15
C ALA A 71 22.23 -13.77 -28.68
N THR A 72 22.06 -14.14 -29.94
CA THR A 72 20.76 -14.20 -30.64
C THR A 72 20.52 -15.59 -31.24
N SER A 73 19.28 -16.07 -31.19
CA SER A 73 18.83 -17.26 -31.93
C SER A 73 17.80 -16.86 -33.00
N PRO A 74 17.80 -17.55 -34.17
CA PRO A 74 16.67 -17.52 -35.09
C PRO A 74 15.37 -17.97 -34.42
#